data_AF-A0A970CCB5-F1
#
_entry.id   AF-A0A970CCB5-F1
#
_cell.length_a   1.000
_cell.length_b   1.000
_cell.length_c   1.000
_cell.angle_alpha   90.00
_cell.angle_beta   90.00
_cell.angle_gamma   90.00
#
_symmetry.space_group_name_H-M   'P 1'
#
loop_
_entity.id
_entity.type
_entity.pdbx_description
1 polymer ?
#
loop_
_entity_poly.entity_id
_entity_poly.type
_entity_poly.pdbx_seq_one_letter_code
_entity_poly.pdbx_strand_id
1 'polypeptide(L)'
;MLVEKGKVREGSGPVWSRCLKAGFLLFSAFMAAGCVSTAGMAEFRLYHESFDRMSVTSATIFDELAAAERAKARELFKKGLPPIPGTRTNPGTIRASGFDEQFYIEDAPYVSSIDDPPATAAFRRSLAAVAGFNSIILAYAEGRSLRELKQEAADLSSTARGALDVVEAAKGIGILNMPAVGAALALVKAGADEALKTASRSAFREAVVAHQPQIDTILVTVRDGTPAIFGLLTDDLADSAKDAMDAGDRRTAEVLISQIETYRRMLSDWVLLLDETRVALDATVAAIQTQFTCDTVMFTRDLSTATEGLRSRTESIRAAIVTLRRGFSSP
;
A
#
# COMPACT_ATOMS: atom_id res chain seq x y z
N MET A 1 32.87 90.03 24.85
CA MET A 1 33.22 89.21 23.67
C MET A 1 32.23 88.05 23.59
N LEU A 2 31.24 88.18 22.71
CA LEU A 2 30.19 87.18 22.47
C LEU A 2 30.66 86.25 21.35
N VAL A 3 30.76 84.96 21.64
CA VAL A 3 31.11 83.92 20.66
C VAL A 3 29.81 83.32 20.14
N GLU A 4 29.50 83.65 18.90
CA GLU A 4 28.33 83.21 18.15
C GLU A 4 28.54 81.77 17.66
N LYS A 5 27.70 80.84 18.13
CA LYS A 5 27.72 79.42 17.72
C LYS A 5 27.06 79.26 16.35
N GLY A 6 27.87 78.98 15.33
CA GLY A 6 27.43 78.61 13.99
C GLY A 6 26.64 77.29 13.97
N LYS A 7 25.42 77.36 13.45
CA LYS A 7 24.49 76.24 13.26
C LYS A 7 24.80 75.54 11.94
N VAL A 8 25.36 74.34 11.99
CA VAL A 8 25.63 73.49 10.81
C VAL A 8 24.30 72.97 10.27
N ARG A 9 23.98 73.30 9.01
CA ARG A 9 22.81 72.80 8.28
C ARG A 9 23.08 71.38 7.80
N GLU A 10 22.32 70.41 8.31
CA GLU A 10 22.31 69.04 7.79
C GLU A 10 21.81 69.02 6.35
N GLY A 11 22.68 68.54 5.44
CA GLY A 11 22.40 68.38 4.03
C GLY A 11 21.41 67.24 3.79
N SER A 12 20.35 67.57 3.05
CA SER A 12 19.39 66.62 2.48
C SER A 12 20.10 65.55 1.65
N GLY A 13 20.24 64.35 2.21
CA GLY A 13 20.80 63.19 1.52
C GLY A 13 19.95 62.76 0.31
N PRO A 14 20.56 62.16 -0.72
CA PRO A 14 19.92 61.84 -1.98
C PRO A 14 18.76 60.85 -1.81
N VAL A 15 17.59 61.24 -2.33
CA VAL A 15 16.29 60.53 -2.27
C VAL A 15 16.37 59.09 -2.80
N TRP A 16 17.37 58.78 -3.64
CA TRP A 16 17.60 57.44 -4.21
C TRP A 16 17.90 56.34 -3.18
N SER A 17 18.48 56.67 -2.02
CA SER A 17 18.80 55.65 -0.99
C SER A 17 17.57 55.10 -0.26
N ARG A 18 16.43 55.82 -0.29
CA ARG A 18 15.19 55.40 0.36
C ARG A 18 14.36 54.43 -0.50
N CYS A 19 14.44 54.52 -1.83
CA CYS A 19 13.76 53.58 -2.73
C CYS A 19 14.42 52.18 -2.75
N LEU A 20 15.76 52.12 -2.68
CA LEU A 20 16.49 50.84 -2.67
C LEU A 20 16.26 50.01 -1.40
N LYS A 21 16.12 50.66 -0.23
CA LYS A 21 15.84 49.97 1.04
C LYS A 21 14.41 49.43 1.12
N ALA A 22 13.44 50.12 0.52
CA ALA A 22 12.05 49.66 0.48
C ALA A 22 11.88 48.42 -0.41
N GLY A 23 12.57 48.36 -1.56
CA GLY A 23 12.54 47.20 -2.45
C GLY A 23 13.13 45.93 -1.82
N PHE A 24 14.22 46.05 -1.05
CA PHE A 24 14.88 44.90 -0.41
C PHE A 24 14.03 44.29 0.73
N LEU A 25 13.33 45.12 1.50
CA LEU A 25 12.40 44.65 2.55
C LEU A 25 11.17 43.94 1.97
N LEU A 26 10.63 44.43 0.85
CA LEU A 26 9.50 43.80 0.16
C LEU A 26 9.88 42.47 -0.49
N PHE A 27 11.08 42.37 -1.08
CA PHE A 27 11.59 41.13 -1.66
C PHE A 27 11.90 40.07 -0.59
N SER A 28 12.48 40.48 0.55
CA SER A 28 12.73 39.59 1.70
C SER A 28 11.42 39.07 2.31
N ALA A 29 10.40 39.93 2.46
CA ALA A 29 9.08 39.52 2.94
C ALA A 29 8.37 38.56 1.97
N PHE A 30 8.51 38.74 0.65
CA PHE A 30 7.97 37.82 -0.35
C PHE A 30 8.68 36.45 -0.35
N MET A 31 10.01 36.43 -0.15
CA MET A 31 10.78 35.18 -0.05
C MET A 31 10.46 34.41 1.24
N ALA A 32 10.21 35.10 2.35
CA ALA A 32 9.80 34.46 3.60
C ALA A 32 8.37 33.87 3.55
N ALA A 33 7.46 34.47 2.77
CA ALA A 33 6.09 33.98 2.61
C ALA A 33 5.99 32.73 1.70
N GLY A 34 6.96 32.50 0.82
CA GLY A 34 6.97 31.36 -0.11
C GLY A 34 7.26 30.00 0.54
N CYS A 35 8.09 29.98 1.59
CA CYS A 35 8.53 28.74 2.26
C CYS A 35 7.49 28.11 3.20
N VAL A 36 6.43 28.85 3.57
CA VAL A 36 5.42 28.38 4.54
C VAL A 36 4.40 27.41 3.92
N SER A 37 4.30 27.35 2.59
CA SER A 37 3.13 26.76 1.93
C SER A 37 3.24 25.27 1.55
N THR A 38 4.38 24.62 1.79
CA THR A 38 4.68 23.24 1.35
C THR A 38 4.87 22.22 2.48
N ALA A 39 4.60 22.60 3.74
CA ALA A 39 4.78 21.72 4.89
C ALA A 39 4.04 20.38 4.72
N GLY A 40 4.78 19.27 4.83
CA GLY A 40 4.25 17.90 4.73
C GLY A 40 4.10 17.35 3.31
N MET A 41 4.22 18.18 2.26
CA MET A 41 4.03 17.72 0.88
C MET A 41 5.22 16.90 0.38
N ALA A 42 6.44 17.27 0.77
CA ALA A 42 7.65 16.54 0.41
C ALA A 42 7.66 15.16 1.09
N GLU A 43 7.29 15.12 2.37
CA GLU A 43 7.16 13.92 3.17
C GLU A 43 6.06 13.01 2.60
N PHE A 44 4.90 13.57 2.24
CA PHE A 44 3.82 12.79 1.63
C PHE A 44 4.20 12.19 0.29
N ARG A 45 4.97 12.91 -0.56
CA ARG A 45 5.50 12.34 -1.81
C ARG A 45 6.42 11.16 -1.56
N LEU A 46 7.31 11.27 -0.58
CA LEU A 46 8.23 10.19 -0.22
C LEU A 46 7.50 8.99 0.39
N TYR A 47 6.46 9.22 1.21
CA TYR A 47 5.56 8.17 1.67
C TYR A 47 4.81 7.52 0.51
N HIS A 48 4.25 8.30 -0.41
CA HIS A 48 3.52 7.80 -1.57
C HIS A 48 4.42 6.91 -2.45
N GLU A 49 5.65 7.36 -2.75
CA GLU A 49 6.64 6.56 -3.47
C GLU A 49 6.99 5.26 -2.73
N SER A 50 7.15 5.33 -1.41
CA SER A 50 7.40 4.17 -0.56
C SER A 50 6.26 3.15 -0.64
N PHE A 51 5.02 3.65 -0.55
CA PHE A 51 3.81 2.84 -0.67
C PHE A 51 3.71 2.19 -2.05
N ASP A 52 3.96 2.92 -3.13
CA ASP A 52 3.90 2.40 -4.50
C ASP A 52 4.91 1.25 -4.71
N ARG A 53 6.14 1.40 -4.20
CA ARG A 53 7.15 0.33 -4.23
C ARG A 53 6.69 -0.91 -3.45
N MET A 54 6.12 -0.69 -2.27
CA MET A 54 5.55 -1.76 -1.46
C MET A 54 4.39 -2.46 -2.19
N SER A 55 3.49 -1.71 -2.81
CA SER A 55 2.35 -2.22 -3.57
C SER A 55 2.79 -3.08 -4.76
N VAL A 56 3.74 -2.59 -5.57
CA VAL A 56 4.31 -3.36 -6.70
C VAL A 56 4.98 -4.65 -6.23
N THR A 57 5.68 -4.61 -5.10
CA THR A 57 6.30 -5.80 -4.52
C THR A 57 5.25 -6.80 -4.02
N SER A 58 4.22 -6.30 -3.35
CA SER A 58 3.10 -7.10 -2.86
C SER A 58 2.36 -7.82 -3.99
N ALA A 59 2.24 -7.19 -5.17
CA ALA A 59 1.62 -7.81 -6.34
C ALA A 59 2.29 -9.15 -6.72
N THR A 60 3.62 -9.24 -6.61
CA THR A 60 4.34 -10.48 -6.93
C THR A 60 4.10 -11.59 -5.89
N ILE A 61 3.92 -11.23 -4.62
CA ILE A 61 3.53 -12.16 -3.55
C ILE A 61 2.09 -12.63 -3.77
N PHE A 62 1.20 -11.72 -4.18
CA PHE A 62 -0.18 -12.03 -4.48
C PHE A 62 -0.32 -12.94 -5.70
N ASP A 63 0.59 -12.87 -6.67
CA ASP A 63 0.60 -13.83 -7.79
C ASP A 63 0.90 -15.27 -7.31
N GLU A 64 1.85 -15.43 -6.37
CA GLU A 64 2.14 -16.74 -5.76
C GLU A 64 0.97 -17.20 -4.87
N LEU A 65 0.35 -16.27 -4.12
CA LEU A 65 -0.84 -16.55 -3.32
C LEU A 65 -2.01 -17.02 -4.21
N ALA A 66 -2.24 -16.37 -5.35
CA ALA A 66 -3.28 -16.77 -6.31
C ALA A 66 -3.04 -18.20 -6.83
N ALA A 67 -1.78 -18.56 -7.08
CA ALA A 67 -1.44 -19.90 -7.53
C ALA A 67 -1.73 -20.95 -6.45
N ALA A 68 -1.33 -20.68 -5.20
CA ALA A 68 -1.56 -21.55 -4.05
C ALA A 68 -3.05 -21.69 -3.70
N GLU A 69 -3.80 -20.59 -3.70
CA GLU A 69 -5.25 -20.59 -3.45
C GLU A 69 -5.99 -21.46 -4.49
N ARG A 70 -5.66 -21.34 -5.77
CA ARG A 70 -6.22 -22.21 -6.81
C ARG A 70 -5.77 -23.65 -6.67
N ALA A 71 -4.53 -23.92 -6.25
CA ALA A 71 -4.04 -25.27 -5.98
C ALA A 71 -4.87 -25.93 -4.86
N LYS A 72 -5.11 -25.20 -3.77
CA LYS A 72 -5.95 -25.65 -2.67
C LYS A 72 -7.38 -25.91 -3.11
N ALA A 73 -7.97 -25.01 -3.90
CA ALA A 73 -9.31 -25.21 -4.45
C ALA A 73 -9.40 -26.48 -5.32
N ARG A 74 -8.40 -26.74 -6.18
CA ARG A 74 -8.33 -27.99 -6.97
C ARG A 74 -8.25 -29.23 -6.08
N GLU A 75 -7.54 -29.18 -4.97
CA GLU A 75 -7.49 -30.27 -4.00
C GLU A 75 -8.88 -30.54 -3.38
N LEU A 76 -9.59 -29.47 -2.99
CA LEU A 76 -10.94 -29.56 -2.46
C LEU A 76 -11.93 -30.12 -3.49
N PHE A 77 -11.82 -29.70 -4.76
CA PHE A 77 -12.63 -30.24 -5.86
C PHE A 77 -12.44 -31.74 -6.03
N LYS A 78 -11.19 -32.24 -5.98
CA LYS A 78 -10.90 -33.68 -6.02
C LYS A 78 -11.55 -34.46 -4.88
N LYS A 79 -11.75 -33.81 -3.72
CA LYS A 79 -12.43 -34.38 -2.55
C LYS A 79 -13.96 -34.21 -2.60
N GLY A 80 -14.50 -33.62 -3.66
CA GLY A 80 -15.93 -33.30 -3.79
C GLY A 80 -16.38 -32.13 -2.89
N LEU A 81 -15.46 -31.40 -2.28
CA LEU A 81 -15.75 -30.31 -1.36
C LEU A 81 -15.77 -28.96 -2.11
N PRO A 82 -16.68 -28.03 -1.76
CA PRO A 82 -16.60 -26.66 -2.25
C PRO A 82 -15.49 -25.86 -1.54
N PRO A 83 -14.76 -24.97 -2.23
CA PRO A 83 -13.81 -24.04 -1.63
C PRO A 83 -14.49 -23.06 -0.67
N ILE A 84 -15.73 -22.67 -0.99
CA ILE A 84 -16.57 -21.80 -0.15
C ILE A 84 -17.77 -22.62 0.36
N PRO A 85 -17.83 -22.98 1.64
CA PRO A 85 -18.94 -23.73 2.22
C PRO A 85 -20.29 -23.03 1.97
N GLY A 86 -21.31 -23.81 1.57
CA GLY A 86 -22.69 -23.32 1.43
C GLY A 86 -23.02 -22.56 0.14
N THR A 87 -22.08 -22.45 -0.81
CA THR A 87 -22.28 -21.65 -2.04
C THR A 87 -22.76 -22.43 -3.26
N ARG A 88 -22.64 -23.76 -3.27
CA ARG A 88 -23.02 -24.56 -4.44
C ARG A 88 -24.53 -24.59 -4.64
N THR A 89 -25.03 -23.76 -5.55
CA THR A 89 -26.41 -23.81 -6.03
C THR A 89 -26.42 -24.31 -7.47
N ASN A 90 -27.15 -25.41 -7.74
CA ASN A 90 -27.38 -26.01 -9.06
C ASN A 90 -26.14 -26.27 -9.95
N PRO A 91 -25.56 -27.48 -9.95
CA PRO A 91 -24.53 -27.84 -10.91
C PRO A 91 -25.08 -27.86 -12.34
N GLY A 92 -24.35 -27.26 -13.28
CA GLY A 92 -24.43 -27.68 -14.68
C GLY A 92 -23.91 -29.11 -14.77
N THR A 93 -24.80 -30.10 -14.88
CA THR A 93 -24.38 -31.51 -14.91
C THR A 93 -24.03 -31.93 -16.33
N ILE A 94 -22.74 -32.00 -16.64
CA ILE A 94 -22.25 -32.78 -17.79
C ILE A 94 -21.84 -34.15 -17.23
N ARG A 95 -22.75 -35.13 -17.28
CA ARG A 95 -22.42 -36.52 -16.94
C ARG A 95 -21.68 -37.16 -18.11
N ALA A 96 -20.36 -36.99 -18.16
CA ALA A 96 -19.48 -37.84 -18.96
C ALA A 96 -18.88 -38.90 -18.04
N SER A 97 -19.03 -40.18 -18.42
CA SER A 97 -18.61 -41.35 -17.63
C SER A 97 -17.18 -41.22 -17.09
N GLY A 98 -17.04 -41.10 -15.76
CA GLY A 98 -15.76 -41.17 -15.05
C GLY A 98 -15.14 -39.83 -14.62
N PHE A 99 -15.72 -38.70 -15.05
CA PHE A 99 -15.34 -37.35 -14.59
C PHE A 99 -16.59 -36.65 -14.07
N ASP A 100 -16.75 -36.60 -12.74
CA ASP A 100 -17.72 -35.69 -12.10
C ASP A 100 -17.17 -34.25 -12.16
N GLU A 101 -17.02 -33.70 -13.37
CA GLU A 101 -16.71 -32.29 -13.59
C GLU A 101 -18.01 -31.48 -13.55
N GLN A 102 -18.57 -31.36 -12.34
CA GLN A 102 -19.61 -30.37 -12.09
C GLN A 102 -18.95 -29.00 -12.05
N PHE A 103 -19.22 -28.18 -13.07
CA PHE A 103 -18.82 -26.78 -13.05
C PHE A 103 -19.91 -25.96 -12.35
N TYR A 104 -19.53 -25.34 -11.24
CA TYR A 104 -20.35 -24.36 -10.53
C TYR A 104 -19.87 -22.96 -10.91
N ILE A 105 -20.81 -22.03 -11.10
CA ILE A 105 -20.47 -20.64 -11.45
C ILE A 105 -19.66 -20.00 -10.33
N GLU A 106 -19.96 -20.36 -9.09
CA GLU A 106 -19.28 -19.90 -7.87
C GLU A 106 -17.81 -20.38 -7.80
N ASP A 107 -17.47 -21.47 -8.50
CA ASP A 107 -16.12 -22.02 -8.56
C ASP A 107 -15.27 -21.32 -9.64
N ALA A 108 -15.88 -20.51 -10.51
CA ALA A 108 -15.22 -19.82 -11.64
C ALA A 108 -13.96 -19.03 -11.24
N PRO A 109 -13.92 -18.25 -10.13
CA PRO A 109 -12.72 -17.52 -9.73
C PRO A 109 -11.51 -18.41 -9.41
N TYR A 110 -11.74 -19.66 -9.00
CA TYR A 110 -10.66 -20.59 -8.65
C TYR A 110 -10.11 -21.37 -9.85
N VAL A 111 -10.87 -21.44 -10.94
CA VAL A 111 -10.47 -22.15 -12.16
C VAL A 111 -10.07 -21.20 -13.29
N SER A 112 -10.54 -19.95 -13.24
CA SER A 112 -10.18 -18.91 -14.20
C SER A 112 -8.72 -18.51 -14.09
N SER A 113 -8.07 -18.33 -15.25
CA SER A 113 -6.75 -17.72 -15.37
C SER A 113 -6.80 -16.20 -15.53
N ILE A 114 -7.99 -15.62 -15.68
CA ILE A 114 -8.18 -14.20 -16.00
C ILE A 114 -8.23 -13.37 -14.71
N ASP A 115 -8.97 -13.85 -13.70
CA ASP A 115 -9.21 -13.13 -12.46
C ASP A 115 -8.54 -13.80 -11.26
N ASP A 116 -8.16 -13.00 -10.26
CA ASP A 116 -7.64 -13.49 -8.99
C ASP A 116 -8.71 -14.30 -8.22
N PRO A 117 -8.30 -15.37 -7.52
CA PRO A 117 -9.19 -16.06 -6.59
C PRO A 117 -9.51 -15.14 -5.39
N PRO A 118 -10.62 -15.39 -4.65
CA PRO A 118 -11.20 -14.41 -3.74
C PRO A 118 -10.25 -13.90 -2.65
N ALA A 119 -9.49 -14.75 -1.96
CA ALA A 119 -8.61 -14.26 -0.90
C ALA A 119 -7.52 -13.35 -1.47
N THR A 120 -6.91 -13.75 -2.59
CA THR A 120 -5.93 -12.91 -3.29
C THR A 120 -6.54 -11.58 -3.77
N ALA A 121 -7.72 -11.63 -4.37
CA ALA A 121 -8.43 -10.45 -4.83
C ALA A 121 -8.73 -9.47 -3.68
N ALA A 122 -9.05 -9.97 -2.48
CA ALA A 122 -9.27 -9.14 -1.30
C ALA A 122 -8.01 -8.34 -0.93
N PHE A 123 -6.85 -9.00 -0.88
CA PHE A 123 -5.58 -8.33 -0.57
C PHE A 123 -5.20 -7.31 -1.66
N ARG A 124 -5.27 -7.71 -2.94
CA ARG A 124 -4.88 -6.84 -4.06
C ARG A 124 -5.77 -5.59 -4.13
N ARG A 125 -7.09 -5.75 -4.00
CA ARG A 125 -8.03 -4.62 -4.05
C ARG A 125 -7.91 -3.71 -2.82
N SER A 126 -7.58 -4.26 -1.65
CA SER A 126 -7.32 -3.47 -0.43
C SER A 126 -6.13 -2.54 -0.60
N LEU A 127 -4.98 -3.04 -1.08
CA LEU A 127 -3.82 -2.20 -1.35
C LEU A 127 -4.05 -1.23 -2.51
N ALA A 128 -4.78 -1.64 -3.55
CA ALA A 128 -5.15 -0.75 -4.65
C ALA A 128 -6.04 0.41 -4.18
N ALA A 129 -6.94 0.18 -3.22
CA ALA A 129 -7.77 1.25 -2.65
C ALA A 129 -6.91 2.29 -1.90
N VAL A 130 -5.93 1.84 -1.10
CA VAL A 130 -4.99 2.75 -0.44
C VAL A 130 -4.12 3.50 -1.45
N ALA A 131 -3.64 2.82 -2.50
CA ALA A 131 -2.87 3.43 -3.58
C ALA A 131 -3.66 4.56 -4.27
N GLY A 132 -4.93 4.27 -4.62
CA GLY A 132 -5.83 5.23 -5.24
C GLY A 132 -6.12 6.43 -4.34
N PHE A 133 -6.34 6.19 -3.04
CA PHE A 133 -6.52 7.27 -2.06
C PHE A 133 -5.26 8.15 -1.98
N ASN A 134 -4.08 7.54 -1.81
CA ASN A 134 -2.82 8.29 -1.73
C ASN A 134 -2.59 9.12 -3.02
N SER A 135 -2.91 8.56 -4.18
CA SER A 135 -2.78 9.24 -5.47
C SER A 135 -3.69 10.47 -5.58
N ILE A 136 -4.95 10.34 -5.15
CA ILE A 136 -5.91 11.45 -5.10
C ILE A 136 -5.40 12.57 -4.18
N ILE A 137 -4.93 12.20 -2.98
CA ILE A 137 -4.40 13.14 -1.99
C ILE A 137 -3.15 13.85 -2.52
N LEU A 138 -2.24 13.14 -3.18
CA LEU A 138 -1.07 13.75 -3.83
C LEU A 138 -1.49 14.73 -4.93
N ALA A 139 -2.42 14.31 -5.79
CA ALA A 139 -2.93 15.13 -6.88
C ALA A 139 -3.61 16.42 -6.38
N TYR A 140 -4.28 16.38 -5.22
CA TYR A 140 -4.76 17.57 -4.52
C TYR A 140 -3.64 18.51 -4.09
N ALA A 141 -2.58 17.97 -3.49
CA ALA A 141 -1.44 18.77 -3.06
C ALA A 141 -0.76 19.46 -4.26
N GLU A 142 -0.77 18.81 -5.42
CA GLU A 142 -0.22 19.32 -6.69
C GLU A 142 -1.13 20.29 -7.44
N GLY A 143 -2.38 20.47 -6.98
CA GLY A 143 -3.34 21.36 -7.61
C GLY A 143 -3.90 20.83 -8.94
N ARG A 144 -3.97 19.51 -9.12
CA ARG A 144 -4.62 18.90 -10.29
C ARG A 144 -6.11 19.25 -10.35
N SER A 145 -6.69 19.17 -11.56
CA SER A 145 -8.06 19.63 -11.79
C SER A 145 -9.10 18.77 -11.07
N LEU A 146 -10.12 19.41 -10.48
CA LEU A 146 -11.24 18.72 -9.82
C LEU A 146 -11.96 17.72 -10.75
N ARG A 147 -11.90 17.92 -12.07
CA ARG A 147 -12.54 17.01 -13.02
C ARG A 147 -11.81 15.66 -13.10
N GLU A 148 -10.49 15.67 -13.15
CA GLU A 148 -9.68 14.44 -13.14
C GLU A 148 -9.86 13.69 -11.82
N LEU A 149 -9.80 14.42 -10.71
CA LEU A 149 -9.94 13.85 -9.37
C LEU A 149 -11.30 13.18 -9.16
N LYS A 150 -12.38 13.72 -9.76
CA LYS A 150 -13.72 13.10 -9.70
C LYS A 150 -13.76 11.73 -10.36
N GLN A 151 -13.07 11.56 -11.48
CA GLN A 151 -13.00 10.26 -12.16
C GLN A 151 -12.18 9.27 -11.32
N GLU A 152 -11.00 9.68 -10.86
CA GLU A 152 -10.14 8.84 -10.02
C GLU A 152 -10.85 8.41 -8.71
N ALA A 153 -11.61 9.31 -8.09
CA ALA A 153 -12.40 9.00 -6.90
C ALA A 153 -13.60 8.07 -7.18
N ALA A 154 -14.21 8.16 -8.37
CA ALA A 154 -15.26 7.22 -8.78
C ALA A 154 -14.68 5.81 -8.99
N ASP A 155 -13.50 5.72 -9.60
CA ASP A 155 -12.79 4.46 -9.82
C ASP A 155 -12.33 3.84 -8.48
N LEU A 156 -11.81 4.67 -7.57
CA LEU A 156 -11.49 4.27 -6.19
C LEU A 156 -12.74 3.75 -5.46
N SER A 157 -13.86 4.46 -5.57
CA SER A 157 -15.13 4.04 -4.97
C SER A 157 -15.61 2.69 -5.51
N SER A 158 -15.41 2.43 -6.80
CA SER A 158 -15.73 1.14 -7.43
C SER A 158 -14.80 0.03 -6.90
N THR A 159 -13.50 0.31 -6.85
CA THR A 159 -12.47 -0.61 -6.34
C THR A 159 -12.73 -0.98 -4.87
N ALA A 160 -13.04 0.01 -4.03
CA ALA A 160 -13.34 -0.20 -2.63
C ALA A 160 -14.60 -1.05 -2.42
N ARG A 161 -15.66 -0.83 -3.20
CA ARG A 161 -16.86 -1.70 -3.17
C ARG A 161 -16.50 -3.14 -3.57
N GLY A 162 -15.78 -3.30 -4.68
CA GLY A 162 -15.35 -4.63 -5.12
C GLY A 162 -14.44 -5.34 -4.12
N ALA A 163 -13.66 -4.60 -3.32
CA ALA A 163 -12.87 -5.17 -2.24
C ALA A 163 -13.77 -5.70 -1.10
N LEU A 164 -14.83 -4.97 -0.73
CA LEU A 164 -15.79 -5.39 0.29
C LEU A 164 -16.49 -6.71 -0.06
N ASP A 165 -16.97 -6.82 -1.29
CA ASP A 165 -17.69 -8.01 -1.76
C ASP A 165 -16.79 -9.26 -1.70
N VAL A 166 -15.51 -9.08 -2.03
CA VAL A 166 -14.53 -10.17 -2.06
C VAL A 166 -14.04 -10.54 -0.66
N VAL A 167 -13.88 -9.58 0.25
CA VAL A 167 -13.56 -9.87 1.66
C VAL A 167 -14.64 -10.76 2.28
N GLU A 168 -15.91 -10.51 1.98
CA GLU A 168 -17.01 -11.36 2.46
C GLU A 168 -16.93 -12.77 1.87
N ALA A 169 -16.67 -12.90 0.58
CA ALA A 169 -16.50 -14.20 -0.08
C ALA A 169 -15.31 -15.00 0.48
N ALA A 170 -14.21 -14.31 0.80
CA ALA A 170 -12.98 -14.97 1.28
C ALA A 170 -13.09 -15.51 2.71
N LYS A 171 -14.04 -15.02 3.53
CA LYS A 171 -14.31 -15.58 4.87
C LYS A 171 -14.63 -17.07 4.83
N GLY A 172 -15.30 -17.54 3.77
CA GLY A 172 -15.71 -18.94 3.66
C GLY A 172 -14.54 -19.93 3.52
N ILE A 173 -13.37 -19.47 3.05
CA ILE A 173 -12.20 -20.33 2.83
C ILE A 173 -11.35 -20.46 4.11
N GLY A 174 -11.70 -19.76 5.19
CA GLY A 174 -10.94 -19.76 6.45
C GLY A 174 -9.58 -19.03 6.38
N ILE A 175 -9.20 -18.51 5.21
CA ILE A 175 -7.95 -17.78 4.98
C ILE A 175 -8.05 -16.35 5.54
N LEU A 176 -9.25 -15.77 5.59
CA LEU A 176 -9.46 -14.35 5.90
C LEU A 176 -10.62 -14.11 6.88
N ASN A 177 -10.33 -14.22 8.18
CA ASN A 177 -11.19 -13.65 9.24
C ASN A 177 -10.76 -12.20 9.52
N MET A 178 -10.97 -11.29 8.54
CA MET A 178 -10.51 -9.91 8.64
C MET A 178 -11.66 -8.88 8.60
N PRO A 179 -12.47 -8.76 9.67
CA PRO A 179 -13.55 -7.78 9.74
C PRO A 179 -13.06 -6.32 9.66
N ALA A 180 -11.80 -6.05 10.04
CA ALA A 180 -11.23 -4.70 10.05
C ALA A 180 -11.04 -4.09 8.64
N VAL A 181 -10.73 -4.90 7.62
CA VAL A 181 -10.51 -4.42 6.24
C VAL A 181 -11.77 -3.78 5.67
N GLY A 182 -12.92 -4.41 5.90
CA GLY A 182 -14.18 -3.91 5.36
C GLY A 182 -14.57 -2.53 5.92
N ALA A 183 -14.40 -2.35 7.23
CA ALA A 183 -14.65 -1.06 7.87
C ALA A 183 -13.69 0.02 7.35
N ALA A 184 -12.41 -0.29 7.20
CA ALA A 184 -11.42 0.65 6.72
C ALA A 184 -11.67 1.07 5.25
N LEU A 185 -12.01 0.13 4.38
CA LEU A 185 -12.36 0.40 2.98
C LEU A 185 -13.59 1.31 2.83
N ALA A 186 -14.62 1.09 3.66
CA ALA A 186 -15.80 1.94 3.67
C ALA A 186 -15.45 3.39 4.05
N LEU A 187 -14.49 3.57 4.96
CA LEU A 187 -14.01 4.89 5.37
C LEU A 187 -13.09 5.54 4.33
N VAL A 188 -12.23 4.78 3.66
CA VAL A 188 -11.40 5.30 2.54
C VAL A 188 -12.30 5.89 1.44
N LYS A 189 -13.41 5.19 1.13
CA LYS A 189 -14.41 5.70 0.20
C LYS A 189 -15.03 7.01 0.69
N ALA A 190 -15.48 7.05 1.95
CA ALA A 190 -16.07 8.27 2.52
C ALA A 190 -15.09 9.45 2.49
N GLY A 191 -13.80 9.18 2.72
CA GLY A 191 -12.73 10.18 2.62
C GLY A 191 -12.51 10.72 1.22
N ALA A 192 -12.54 9.85 0.20
CA ALA A 192 -12.47 10.28 -1.19
C ALA A 192 -13.65 11.19 -1.56
N ASP A 193 -14.87 10.83 -1.14
CA ASP A 193 -16.08 11.64 -1.38
C ASP A 193 -16.02 13.00 -0.66
N GLU A 194 -15.41 13.06 0.52
CA GLU A 194 -15.23 14.31 1.27
C GLU A 194 -14.14 15.19 0.65
N ALA A 195 -13.00 14.61 0.26
CA ALA A 195 -11.91 15.32 -0.41
C ALA A 195 -12.38 16.00 -1.71
N LEU A 196 -13.31 15.39 -2.44
CA LEU A 196 -13.93 15.97 -3.65
C LEU A 196 -14.71 17.26 -3.42
N LYS A 197 -15.11 17.58 -2.18
CA LYS A 197 -15.90 18.78 -1.87
C LYS A 197 -15.04 20.01 -1.67
N THR A 198 -13.75 19.85 -1.35
CA THR A 198 -12.87 20.95 -0.93
C THR A 198 -11.53 20.93 -1.69
N ALA A 199 -11.40 21.79 -2.71
CA ALA A 199 -10.14 21.98 -3.42
C ALA A 199 -9.21 22.97 -2.68
N SER A 200 -8.58 22.54 -1.59
CA SER A 200 -7.58 23.38 -0.91
C SER A 200 -6.40 22.59 -0.35
N ARG A 201 -5.27 23.26 -0.16
CA ARG A 201 -4.10 22.68 0.53
C ARG A 201 -4.39 22.38 2.01
N SER A 202 -5.36 23.07 2.63
CA SER A 202 -5.81 22.71 3.97
C SER A 202 -6.57 21.38 3.94
N ALA A 203 -7.41 21.15 2.92
CA ALA A 203 -8.12 19.90 2.74
C ALA A 203 -7.17 18.71 2.54
N PHE A 204 -6.06 18.88 1.81
CA PHE A 204 -4.99 17.86 1.75
C PHE A 204 -4.51 17.45 3.15
N ARG A 205 -4.13 18.41 3.99
CA ARG A 205 -3.60 18.14 5.33
C ARG A 205 -4.64 17.50 6.23
N GLU A 206 -5.85 18.05 6.22
CA GLU A 206 -6.99 17.52 6.97
C GLU A 206 -7.30 16.08 6.55
N ALA A 207 -7.31 15.79 5.25
CA ALA A 207 -7.57 14.45 4.72
C ALA A 207 -6.48 13.44 5.10
N VAL A 208 -5.19 13.80 4.98
CA VAL A 208 -4.10 12.89 5.39
C VAL A 208 -4.21 12.54 6.88
N VAL A 209 -4.42 13.54 7.74
CA VAL A 209 -4.54 13.32 9.19
C VAL A 209 -5.80 12.54 9.55
N ALA A 210 -6.94 12.88 8.94
CA ALA A 210 -8.22 12.25 9.23
C ALA A 210 -8.30 10.79 8.75
N HIS A 211 -7.56 10.44 7.71
CA HIS A 211 -7.59 9.11 7.09
C HIS A 211 -6.37 8.22 7.40
N GLN A 212 -5.37 8.72 8.13
CA GLN A 212 -4.22 7.91 8.56
C GLN A 212 -4.63 6.64 9.33
N PRO A 213 -5.56 6.67 10.30
CA PRO A 213 -5.92 5.47 11.06
C PRO A 213 -6.49 4.35 10.18
N GLN A 214 -7.20 4.71 9.11
CA GLN A 214 -7.83 3.77 8.18
C GLN A 214 -6.79 3.12 7.26
N ILE A 215 -5.84 3.92 6.77
CA ILE A 215 -4.71 3.41 6.00
C ILE A 215 -3.87 2.46 6.87
N ASP A 216 -3.54 2.89 8.10
CA ASP A 216 -2.79 2.06 9.05
C ASP A 216 -3.54 0.75 9.36
N THR A 217 -4.85 0.82 9.57
CA THR A 217 -5.68 -0.38 9.79
C THR A 217 -5.59 -1.36 8.61
N ILE A 218 -5.62 -0.88 7.37
CA ILE A 218 -5.46 -1.75 6.18
C ILE A 218 -4.06 -2.37 6.18
N LEU A 219 -3.02 -1.57 6.37
CA LEU A 219 -1.63 -2.05 6.38
C LEU A 219 -1.37 -3.08 7.49
N VAL A 220 -1.84 -2.83 8.71
CA VAL A 220 -1.79 -3.77 9.83
C VAL A 220 -2.54 -5.05 9.49
N THR A 221 -3.72 -4.94 8.88
CA THR A 221 -4.51 -6.13 8.59
C THR A 221 -3.85 -6.99 7.51
N VAL A 222 -3.26 -6.37 6.49
CA VAL A 222 -2.46 -7.08 5.47
C VAL A 222 -1.26 -7.76 6.13
N ARG A 223 -0.55 -7.05 7.00
CA ARG A 223 0.59 -7.57 7.78
C ARG A 223 0.19 -8.76 8.63
N ASP A 224 -0.87 -8.64 9.42
CA ASP A 224 -1.33 -9.67 10.35
C ASP A 224 -1.95 -10.88 9.63
N GLY A 225 -2.28 -10.74 8.34
CA GLY A 225 -2.65 -11.83 7.44
C GLY A 225 -1.49 -12.71 6.98
N THR A 226 -0.26 -12.26 7.15
CA THR A 226 0.93 -12.95 6.64
C THR A 226 1.07 -14.40 7.13
N PRO A 227 0.77 -14.77 8.39
CA PRO A 227 0.81 -16.17 8.82
C PRO A 227 -0.14 -17.08 8.05
N ALA A 228 -1.35 -16.59 7.71
CA ALA A 228 -2.31 -17.35 6.91
C ALA A 228 -1.84 -17.52 5.47
N ILE A 229 -1.24 -16.47 4.89
CA ILE A 229 -0.58 -16.53 3.57
C ILE A 229 0.56 -17.56 3.59
N PHE A 230 1.38 -17.56 4.63
CA PHE A 230 2.48 -18.52 4.78
C PHE A 230 1.98 -19.96 4.84
N GLY A 231 0.94 -20.24 5.64
CA GLY A 231 0.29 -21.55 5.67
C GLY A 231 -0.16 -21.99 4.28
N LEU A 232 -0.95 -21.16 3.59
CA LEU A 232 -1.45 -21.50 2.26
C LEU A 232 -0.34 -21.76 1.24
N LEU A 233 0.77 -21.02 1.29
CA LEU A 233 1.92 -21.20 0.40
C LEU A 233 2.76 -22.45 0.73
N THR A 234 2.70 -22.97 1.96
CA THR A 234 3.64 -23.99 2.45
C THR A 234 3.02 -25.30 2.91
N ASP A 235 1.71 -25.37 3.14
CA ASP A 235 1.04 -26.59 3.62
C ASP A 235 1.34 -27.81 2.72
N ASP A 236 1.10 -27.68 1.41
CA ASP A 236 1.34 -28.78 0.45
C ASP A 236 2.83 -29.18 0.38
N LEU A 237 3.74 -28.21 0.55
CA LEU A 237 5.19 -28.45 0.58
C LEU A 237 5.61 -29.17 1.86
N ALA A 238 5.01 -28.81 3.00
CA ALA A 238 5.28 -29.42 4.29
C ALA A 238 4.82 -30.87 4.32
N ASP A 239 3.61 -31.16 3.81
CA ASP A 239 3.09 -32.52 3.67
C ASP A 239 3.97 -33.34 2.73
N SER A 240 4.33 -32.79 1.56
CA SER A 240 5.22 -33.46 0.60
C SER A 240 6.62 -33.71 1.16
N ALA A 241 7.17 -32.78 1.95
CA ALA A 241 8.47 -32.94 2.60
C ALA A 241 8.44 -34.06 3.63
N LYS A 242 7.35 -34.15 4.39
CA LYS A 242 7.13 -35.23 5.36
C LYS A 242 7.04 -36.58 4.66
N ASP A 243 6.23 -36.69 3.61
CA ASP A 243 6.08 -37.93 2.85
C ASP A 243 7.41 -38.40 2.24
N ALA A 244 8.22 -37.46 1.72
CA ALA A 244 9.56 -37.76 1.22
C ALA A 244 10.52 -38.26 2.31
N MET A 245 10.47 -37.67 3.52
CA MET A 245 11.25 -38.16 4.66
C MET A 245 10.83 -39.58 5.08
N ASP A 246 9.53 -39.84 5.16
CA ASP A 246 8.98 -41.15 5.53
C ASP A 246 9.35 -42.23 4.48
N ALA A 247 9.47 -41.84 3.21
CA ALA A 247 9.95 -42.69 2.12
C ALA A 247 11.49 -42.86 2.06
N GLY A 248 12.25 -42.15 2.91
CA GLY A 248 13.72 -42.15 2.90
C GLY A 248 14.35 -41.31 1.78
N ASP A 249 13.57 -40.53 1.02
CA ASP A 249 14.05 -39.59 0.01
C ASP A 249 14.46 -38.25 0.65
N ARG A 250 15.59 -38.29 1.35
CA ARG A 250 16.16 -37.13 2.05
C ARG A 250 16.43 -35.95 1.11
N ARG A 251 16.82 -36.22 -0.15
CA ARG A 251 17.16 -35.16 -1.10
C ARG A 251 15.92 -34.34 -1.46
N THR A 252 14.80 -34.99 -1.77
CA THR A 252 13.54 -34.29 -2.08
C THR A 252 13.03 -33.51 -0.87
N ALA A 253 13.09 -34.11 0.33
CA ALA A 253 12.73 -33.42 1.56
C ALA A 253 13.55 -32.15 1.79
N GLU A 254 14.88 -32.20 1.60
CA GLU A 254 15.76 -31.03 1.76
C GLU A 254 15.42 -29.89 0.78
N VAL A 255 15.06 -30.22 -0.47
CA VAL A 255 14.62 -29.22 -1.47
C VAL A 255 13.32 -28.54 -1.03
N LEU A 256 12.31 -29.31 -0.60
CA LEU A 256 11.02 -28.78 -0.17
C LEU A 256 11.15 -27.92 1.09
N ILE A 257 11.95 -28.37 2.08
CA ILE A 257 12.25 -27.58 3.27
C ILE A 257 12.94 -26.26 2.90
N SER A 258 13.88 -26.28 1.94
CA SER A 258 14.53 -25.06 1.47
C SER A 258 13.55 -24.08 0.80
N GLN A 259 12.52 -24.59 0.10
CA GLN A 259 11.46 -23.75 -0.47
C GLN A 259 10.59 -23.11 0.63
N ILE A 260 10.22 -23.87 1.67
CA ILE A 260 9.48 -23.35 2.83
C ILE A 260 10.27 -22.21 3.51
N GLU A 261 11.58 -22.39 3.73
CA GLU A 261 12.43 -21.33 4.30
C GLU A 261 12.54 -20.11 3.38
N THR A 262 12.49 -20.31 2.06
CA THR A 262 12.48 -19.21 1.08
C THR A 262 11.19 -18.39 1.20
N TYR A 263 10.03 -19.04 1.30
CA TYR A 263 8.76 -18.35 1.57
C TYR A 263 8.77 -17.62 2.91
N ARG A 264 9.32 -18.25 3.97
CA ARG A 264 9.43 -17.62 5.30
C ARG A 264 10.22 -16.32 5.23
N ARG A 265 11.38 -16.34 4.57
CA ARG A 265 12.20 -15.14 4.41
C ARG A 265 11.50 -14.07 3.57
N MET A 266 10.92 -14.45 2.43
CA MET A 266 10.20 -13.54 1.53
C MET A 266 9.08 -12.79 2.27
N LEU A 267 8.24 -13.52 3.01
CA LEU A 267 7.14 -12.93 3.76
C LEU A 267 7.61 -12.12 4.97
N SER A 268 8.72 -12.52 5.62
CA SER A 268 9.33 -11.73 6.69
C SER A 268 9.83 -10.38 6.16
N ASP A 269 10.50 -10.38 5.01
CA ASP A 269 10.96 -9.15 4.34
C ASP A 269 9.78 -8.26 3.95
N TRP A 270 8.66 -8.86 3.51
CA TRP A 270 7.44 -8.15 3.17
C TRP A 270 6.75 -7.52 4.38
N VAL A 271 6.69 -8.21 5.52
CA VAL A 271 6.18 -7.64 6.79
C VAL A 271 7.01 -6.43 7.21
N LEU A 272 8.33 -6.51 7.10
CA LEU A 272 9.20 -5.36 7.39
C LEU A 272 8.98 -4.20 6.42
N LEU A 273 8.71 -4.49 5.15
CA LEU A 273 8.34 -3.49 4.13
C LEU A 273 7.03 -2.77 4.49
N LEU A 274 6.03 -3.50 4.98
CA LEU A 274 4.77 -2.93 5.46
C LEU A 274 4.99 -2.06 6.70
N ASP A 275 5.77 -2.52 7.68
CA ASP A 275 6.08 -1.75 8.89
C ASP A 275 6.86 -0.47 8.57
N GLU A 276 7.83 -0.50 7.66
CA GLU A 276 8.54 0.69 7.18
C GLU A 276 7.61 1.68 6.46
N THR A 277 6.64 1.18 5.68
CA THR A 277 5.63 2.03 5.02
C THR A 277 4.73 2.73 6.03
N ARG A 278 4.38 2.07 7.14
CA ARG A 278 3.60 2.66 8.23
C ARG A 278 4.37 3.75 8.97
N VAL A 279 5.64 3.50 9.27
CA VAL A 279 6.54 4.52 9.85
C VAL A 279 6.63 5.75 8.95
N ALA A 280 6.71 5.56 7.63
CA ALA A 280 6.72 6.66 6.67
C ALA A 280 5.40 7.48 6.67
N LEU A 281 4.25 6.80 6.82
CA LEU A 281 2.95 7.46 6.96
C LEU A 281 2.88 8.29 8.26
N ASP A 282 3.30 7.73 9.39
CA ASP A 282 3.29 8.42 10.68
C ASP A 282 4.23 9.63 10.68
N ALA A 283 5.43 9.50 10.11
CA ALA A 283 6.36 10.60 9.94
C ALA A 283 5.76 11.72 9.07
N THR A 284 5.02 11.35 8.02
CA THR A 284 4.31 12.31 7.16
C THR A 284 3.22 13.06 7.93
N VAL A 285 2.41 12.36 8.73
CA VAL A 285 1.39 12.98 9.58
C VAL A 285 2.02 13.92 10.61
N ALA A 286 3.09 13.50 11.27
CA ALA A 286 3.82 14.33 12.21
C ALA A 286 4.36 15.61 11.55
N ALA A 287 4.93 15.51 10.34
CA ALA A 287 5.40 16.67 9.57
C ALA A 287 4.25 17.62 9.20
N ILE A 288 3.08 17.08 8.81
CA ILE A 288 1.89 17.87 8.51
C ILE A 288 1.37 18.63 9.73
N GLN A 289 1.41 18.00 10.92
CA GLN A 289 0.88 18.55 12.17
C GLN A 289 1.82 19.57 12.83
N THR A 290 3.14 19.40 12.74
CA THR A 290 4.12 20.20 13.49
C THR A 290 4.39 21.58 12.88
N GLN A 291 4.02 21.80 11.61
CA GLN A 291 4.06 23.03 10.78
C GLN A 291 5.25 24.02 10.86
N PHE A 292 6.07 24.15 11.92
CA PHE A 292 6.97 25.30 12.08
C PHE A 292 8.23 25.10 12.97
N THR A 293 8.67 23.88 13.29
CA THR A 293 9.92 23.70 14.05
C THR A 293 11.10 23.34 13.13
N CYS A 294 12.32 23.75 13.50
CA CYS A 294 13.56 23.36 12.80
C CYS A 294 13.78 21.84 12.68
N ASP A 295 12.91 21.01 13.27
CA ASP A 295 12.96 19.54 13.22
C ASP A 295 12.57 18.94 11.86
N THR A 296 12.04 19.72 10.91
CA THR A 296 11.65 19.22 9.57
C THR A 296 12.81 18.54 8.82
N VAL A 297 14.05 18.95 9.09
CA VAL A 297 15.26 18.36 8.48
C VAL A 297 15.53 16.93 8.98
N MET A 298 15.12 16.60 10.21
CA MET A 298 15.31 15.25 10.76
C MET A 298 14.37 14.23 10.11
N PHE A 299 13.10 14.62 9.88
CA PHE A 299 12.10 13.71 9.29
C PHE A 299 12.46 13.25 7.88
N THR A 300 13.00 14.14 7.04
CA THR A 300 13.39 13.79 5.66
C THR A 300 14.55 12.79 5.61
N ARG A 301 15.49 12.86 6.57
CA ARG A 301 16.59 11.90 6.67
C ARG A 301 16.09 10.50 7.06
N ASP A 302 15.22 10.42 8.05
CA ASP A 302 14.66 9.13 8.49
C ASP A 302 13.84 8.49 7.38
N LEU A 303 13.08 9.29 6.64
CA LEU A 303 12.28 8.84 5.49
C LEU A 303 13.16 8.36 4.32
N SER A 304 14.29 9.04 4.05
CA SER A 304 15.24 8.60 3.03
C SER A 304 15.90 7.26 3.39
N THR A 305 16.25 7.08 4.66
CA THR A 305 16.82 5.82 5.18
C THR A 305 15.80 4.68 5.06
N ALA A 306 14.53 4.94 5.41
CA ALA A 306 13.45 3.99 5.19
C ALA A 306 13.33 3.62 3.70
N THR A 307 13.38 4.60 2.80
CA THR A 307 13.27 4.40 1.34
C THR A 307 14.40 3.52 0.77
N GLU A 308 15.61 3.65 1.28
CA GLU A 308 16.75 2.79 0.93
C GLU A 308 16.53 1.35 1.43
N GLY A 309 16.06 1.18 2.66
CA GLY A 309 15.66 -0.11 3.23
C GLY A 309 14.61 -0.81 2.36
N LEU A 310 13.55 -0.10 1.95
CA LEU A 310 12.49 -0.61 1.09
C LEU A 310 13.04 -1.16 -0.24
N ARG A 311 14.01 -0.47 -0.85
CA ARG A 311 14.62 -0.92 -2.11
C ARG A 311 15.37 -2.23 -1.92
N SER A 312 16.22 -2.33 -0.91
CA SER A 312 16.97 -3.56 -0.63
C SER A 312 16.05 -4.74 -0.36
N ARG A 313 14.94 -4.54 0.38
CA ARG A 313 13.96 -5.58 0.68
C ARG A 313 13.18 -6.00 -0.57
N THR A 314 12.80 -5.05 -1.41
CA THR A 314 12.14 -5.33 -2.69
C THR A 314 13.02 -6.21 -3.58
N GLU A 315 14.33 -5.92 -3.64
CA GLU A 315 15.29 -6.73 -4.39
C GLU A 315 15.44 -8.14 -3.79
N SER A 316 15.47 -8.27 -2.45
CA SER A 316 15.47 -9.57 -1.75
C SER A 316 14.24 -10.41 -2.09
N ILE A 317 13.03 -9.82 -2.03
CA ILE A 317 11.76 -10.50 -2.35
C ILE A 317 11.77 -10.98 -3.81
N ARG A 318 12.18 -10.11 -4.75
CA ARG A 318 12.29 -10.50 -6.17
C ARG A 318 13.25 -11.66 -6.38
N ALA A 319 14.41 -11.66 -5.71
CA ALA A 319 15.38 -12.74 -5.78
C ALA A 319 14.82 -14.05 -5.22
N ALA A 320 14.06 -13.99 -4.12
CA ALA A 320 13.38 -15.14 -3.53
C ALA A 320 12.36 -15.76 -4.50
N ILE A 321 11.53 -14.94 -5.15
CA ILE A 321 10.53 -15.40 -6.12
C ILE A 321 11.19 -16.07 -7.34
N VAL A 322 12.26 -15.50 -7.87
CA VAL A 322 13.01 -16.12 -8.97
C VAL A 322 13.58 -17.48 -8.55
N THR A 323 14.04 -17.61 -7.31
CA THR A 323 14.56 -18.87 -6.77
C THR A 323 13.45 -19.93 -6.67
N LEU A 324 12.28 -19.56 -6.16
CA LEU A 324 11.11 -20.44 -6.06
C LEU A 324 10.67 -20.95 -7.45
N ARG A 325 10.51 -20.05 -8.43
CA ARG A 325 10.09 -20.41 -9.78
C ARG A 325 11.06 -21.37 -10.50
N ARG A 326 12.36 -21.25 -10.25
CA ARG A 326 13.36 -22.19 -10.78
C ARG A 326 13.23 -23.58 -10.15
N GLY A 327 12.94 -23.64 -8.84
CA GLY A 327 12.72 -24.88 -8.12
C GLY A 327 11.58 -25.73 -8.71
N PHE A 328 10.50 -25.09 -9.16
CA PHE A 328 9.35 -25.78 -9.77
C PHE A 328 9.60 -26.31 -11.20
N SER A 329 10.65 -25.85 -11.86
CA SER A 329 10.93 -26.20 -13.27
C SER A 329 11.81 -27.44 -13.47
N SER A 330 12.25 -28.09 -12.38
CA SER A 330 13.07 -29.30 -12.44
C SER A 330 12.19 -30.55 -12.33
N PRO A 331 12.05 -31.36 -13.40
CA PRO A 331 11.31 -32.63 -13.37
C PRO A 331 12.06 -33.72 -12.59
#